data_AF-A0A0B7G520-F1
#
_entry.id   AF-A0A0B7G520-F1
#
_cell.length_a   1.000
_cell.length_b   1.000
_cell.length_c   1.000
_cell.angle_alpha   90.00
_cell.angle_beta   90.00
_cell.angle_gamma   90.00
#
_symmetry.space_group_name_H-M   'P 1'
#
loop_
_entity.id
_entity.type
_entity.pdbx_description
1 polymer ?
#
loop_
_entity_poly.entity_id
_entity_poly.type
_entity_poly.pdbx_seq_one_letter_code
_entity_poly.pdbx_strand_id
1 'polypeptide(L)'
;MVTEVRDQVAKIPTSNSGPSRQPPPPPPQHTPKNTSTLHGDLKFPKPNKFLGKKEEALTFIMACTSYLDSKGTGVAEGDQINWVCQYLEGAALEWIQPYREQFFIKKEPVPFLEDTQAFWAEFSKHFVDNNRNEKYCLKWNNLKQTKSVQEYIKDFQQYSVVLNYSDSILRNKFYDGLKKEIKDMMLSTMFNWQNATAQQVYDKAEEINNHLEAYKSTTPAHSTSHSSSTSSSTARASLSNSNSNSNSSLTPRTRLSIGDPVYMIDPTTRRAKKGVIESIGRGPQG
;
A
#
# COMPACT_ATOMS: atom_id res chain seq x y z
N MET A 1 66.60 -12.28 -91.62
CA MET A 1 65.67 -11.50 -92.47
C MET A 1 64.36 -12.26 -92.50
N VAL A 2 63.16 -11.69 -92.25
CA VAL A 2 62.72 -10.35 -91.80
C VAL A 2 61.37 -10.63 -91.08
N THR A 3 61.24 -10.45 -89.76
CA THR A 3 60.79 -9.23 -89.02
C THR A 3 59.27 -9.13 -88.79
N GLU A 4 58.86 -9.34 -87.51
CA GLU A 4 57.90 -8.55 -86.69
C GLU A 4 56.50 -8.11 -87.23
N VAL A 5 55.82 -7.28 -86.39
CA VAL A 5 54.53 -6.57 -86.57
C VAL A 5 53.28 -7.45 -86.35
N ARG A 6 52.43 -7.31 -85.30
CA ARG A 6 51.74 -6.19 -84.60
C ARG A 6 50.36 -5.79 -85.17
N ASP A 7 49.37 -5.81 -84.27
CA ASP A 7 48.33 -4.81 -83.99
C ASP A 7 47.44 -4.14 -85.09
N GLN A 8 46.12 -4.15 -84.78
CA GLN A 8 45.18 -3.00 -84.77
C GLN A 8 44.51 -2.42 -86.05
N VAL A 9 43.27 -1.92 -85.80
CA VAL A 9 42.66 -0.66 -86.33
C VAL A 9 42.18 -0.63 -87.80
N ALA A 10 41.04 -0.01 -88.18
CA ALA A 10 39.87 0.51 -87.44
C ALA A 10 38.68 0.82 -88.40
N LYS A 11 37.53 1.25 -87.84
CA LYS A 11 36.70 2.34 -88.43
C LYS A 11 35.82 3.07 -87.39
N ILE A 12 35.69 4.39 -87.58
CA ILE A 12 35.03 5.45 -86.76
C ILE A 12 34.57 6.55 -87.78
N PRO A 13 33.58 7.47 -87.58
CA PRO A 13 32.70 7.84 -86.43
C PRO A 13 31.22 7.41 -86.69
N THR A 14 30.08 8.01 -86.27
CA THR A 14 29.64 9.29 -85.64
C THR A 14 28.23 9.05 -85.00
N SER A 15 27.52 9.89 -84.19
CA SER A 15 27.70 11.28 -83.72
C SER A 15 26.92 11.58 -82.40
N ASN A 16 26.89 12.86 -82.01
CA ASN A 16 26.30 13.52 -80.84
C ASN A 16 24.81 13.28 -80.47
N SER A 17 24.59 13.04 -79.17
CA SER A 17 23.76 13.82 -78.22
C SER A 17 22.27 14.16 -78.46
N GLY A 18 21.41 13.67 -77.56
CA GLY A 18 20.05 14.17 -77.27
C GLY A 18 19.44 13.49 -76.02
N PRO A 19 18.72 14.18 -75.12
CA PRO A 19 18.42 13.66 -73.78
C PRO A 19 17.19 12.74 -73.68
N SER A 20 17.28 11.77 -72.76
CA SER A 20 16.21 10.81 -72.43
C SER A 20 15.03 11.44 -71.66
N ARG A 21 13.82 10.90 -71.87
CA ARG A 21 12.67 11.03 -70.96
C ARG A 21 12.07 9.64 -70.71
N GLN A 22 12.19 9.11 -69.49
CA GLN A 22 11.40 7.96 -69.06
C GLN A 22 9.95 8.37 -68.73
N PRO A 23 8.97 7.48 -68.93
CA PRO A 23 7.61 7.66 -68.42
C PRO A 23 7.57 7.57 -66.88
N PRO A 24 6.55 8.15 -66.21
CA PRO A 24 6.43 8.14 -64.76
C PRO A 24 6.10 6.74 -64.19
N PRO A 25 6.48 6.44 -62.93
CA PRO A 25 6.18 5.18 -62.27
C PRO A 25 4.69 5.05 -61.88
N PRO A 26 4.17 3.82 -61.72
CA PRO A 26 2.78 3.58 -61.33
C PRO A 26 2.50 3.91 -59.84
N PRO A 27 1.22 4.11 -59.44
CA PRO A 27 0.86 4.39 -58.05
C PRO A 27 1.21 3.25 -57.08
N PRO A 28 1.56 3.53 -55.81
CA PRO A 28 1.82 2.50 -54.81
C PRO A 28 0.60 1.62 -54.53
N GLN A 29 0.72 0.31 -54.71
CA GLN A 29 -0.27 -0.64 -54.20
C GLN A 29 -0.17 -0.71 -52.66
N HIS A 30 -1.31 -0.61 -51.99
CA HIS A 30 -1.39 -0.84 -50.55
C HIS A 30 -1.19 -2.32 -50.25
N THR A 31 0.01 -2.70 -49.79
CA THR A 31 0.19 -3.95 -49.05
C THR A 31 -0.63 -3.88 -47.75
N PRO A 32 -1.27 -4.98 -47.32
CA PRO A 32 -1.95 -5.01 -46.03
C PRO A 32 -0.91 -4.78 -44.93
N LYS A 33 -1.11 -3.72 -44.14
CA LYS A 33 -0.26 -3.45 -42.97
C LYS A 33 -0.36 -4.64 -42.03
N ASN A 34 0.77 -5.31 -41.81
CA ASN A 34 0.83 -6.43 -40.88
C ASN A 34 0.64 -5.87 -39.46
N THR A 35 -0.55 -6.09 -38.87
CA THR A 35 -0.92 -5.57 -37.53
C THR A 35 -0.23 -6.40 -36.44
N SER A 36 1.11 -6.44 -36.47
CA SER A 36 1.91 -7.08 -35.45
C SER A 36 1.90 -6.22 -34.19
N THR A 37 1.10 -6.66 -33.23
CA THR A 37 1.28 -6.47 -31.78
C THR A 37 1.76 -5.10 -31.30
N LEU A 38 0.85 -4.34 -30.68
CA LEU A 38 1.15 -3.20 -29.80
C LEU A 38 1.81 -3.65 -28.48
N HIS A 39 2.98 -4.29 -28.56
CA HIS A 39 3.95 -4.24 -27.47
C HIS A 39 4.72 -2.92 -27.61
N GLY A 40 4.19 -1.86 -27.01
CA GLY A 40 4.98 -0.65 -26.79
C GLY A 40 6.21 -1.01 -25.98
N ASP A 41 7.40 -0.58 -26.45
CA ASP A 41 8.69 -0.82 -25.78
C ASP A 41 8.61 -0.38 -24.31
N LEU A 42 8.50 -1.35 -23.40
CA LEU A 42 8.06 -1.11 -22.02
C LEU A 42 9.22 -0.57 -21.20
N LYS A 43 9.52 0.72 -21.43
CA LYS A 43 10.73 1.38 -20.96
C LYS A 43 10.66 1.68 -19.47
N PHE A 44 11.12 0.72 -18.67
CA PHE A 44 11.26 0.86 -17.21
C PHE A 44 12.04 2.14 -16.87
N PRO A 45 11.61 2.88 -15.83
CA PRO A 45 12.31 4.09 -15.38
C PRO A 45 13.71 3.71 -14.86
N LYS A 46 14.67 4.63 -15.06
CA LYS A 46 15.98 4.50 -14.42
C LYS A 46 15.83 4.65 -12.90
N PRO A 47 16.68 3.99 -12.09
CA PRO A 47 16.71 4.20 -10.65
C PRO A 47 17.09 5.65 -10.32
N ASN A 48 16.58 6.14 -9.18
CA ASN A 48 17.04 7.39 -8.58
C ASN A 48 18.46 7.23 -8.02
N LYS A 49 19.14 8.35 -7.75
CA LYS A 49 20.42 8.34 -7.03
C LYS A 49 20.23 7.83 -5.60
N PHE A 50 21.12 6.97 -5.15
CA PHE A 50 21.09 6.35 -3.83
C PHE A 50 22.18 6.93 -2.93
N LEU A 51 21.76 7.56 -1.83
CA LEU A 51 22.62 8.32 -0.92
C LEU A 51 23.16 7.52 0.27
N GLY A 52 22.83 6.22 0.36
CA GLY A 52 23.18 5.36 1.51
C GLY A 52 22.12 5.21 2.60
N LYS A 53 20.88 5.70 2.40
CA LYS A 53 19.79 5.55 3.40
C LYS A 53 19.23 4.13 3.43
N LYS A 54 19.06 3.54 4.62
CA LYS A 54 18.63 2.13 4.73
C LYS A 54 17.18 1.89 4.32
N GLU A 55 16.36 2.93 4.44
CA GLU A 55 14.94 2.96 4.08
C GLU A 55 14.74 2.93 2.56
N GLU A 56 15.72 3.44 1.80
CA GLU A 56 15.70 3.52 0.34
C GLU A 56 16.38 2.33 -0.34
N ALA A 57 17.21 1.57 0.39
CA ALA A 57 18.10 0.53 -0.15
C ALA A 57 17.36 -0.58 -0.93
N LEU A 58 16.28 -1.13 -0.36
CA LEU A 58 15.50 -2.18 -1.04
C LEU A 58 14.77 -1.64 -2.28
N THR A 59 14.26 -0.42 -2.22
CA THR A 59 13.61 0.26 -3.36
C THR A 59 14.62 0.51 -4.49
N PHE A 60 15.86 0.87 -4.14
CA PHE A 60 16.95 1.02 -5.10
C PHE A 60 17.34 -0.31 -5.76
N ILE A 61 17.52 -1.39 -4.96
CA ILE A 61 17.78 -2.74 -5.49
C ILE A 61 16.70 -3.12 -6.51
N MET A 62 15.42 -3.03 -6.14
CA MET A 62 14.29 -3.37 -7.00
C MET A 62 14.22 -2.54 -8.29
N ALA A 63 14.57 -1.25 -8.22
CA ALA A 63 14.61 -0.38 -9.40
C ALA A 63 15.79 -0.71 -10.33
N CYS A 64 16.95 -1.04 -9.77
CA CYS A 64 18.13 -1.48 -10.53
C CYS A 64 17.88 -2.83 -11.21
N THR A 65 17.40 -3.85 -10.50
CA THR A 65 17.13 -5.18 -11.09
C THR A 65 16.08 -5.07 -12.18
N SER A 66 14.91 -4.47 -11.91
CA SER A 66 13.84 -4.33 -12.90
C SER A 66 14.29 -3.60 -14.18
N TYR A 67 15.20 -2.62 -14.06
CA TYR A 67 15.77 -1.93 -15.22
C TYR A 67 16.77 -2.82 -15.98
N LEU A 68 17.62 -3.57 -15.29
CA LEU A 68 18.60 -4.49 -15.90
C LEU A 68 17.89 -5.67 -16.59
N ASP A 69 16.90 -6.27 -15.93
CA ASP A 69 16.02 -7.31 -16.49
C ASP A 69 15.37 -6.82 -17.80
N SER A 70 14.94 -5.56 -17.85
CA SER A 70 14.37 -4.93 -19.07
C SER A 70 15.36 -4.72 -20.22
N LYS A 71 16.65 -5.02 -20.04
CA LYS A 71 17.66 -5.01 -21.11
C LYS A 71 17.95 -6.42 -21.64
N GLY A 72 17.45 -7.46 -20.97
CA GLY A 72 17.61 -8.84 -21.36
C GLY A 72 19.01 -9.41 -21.11
N THR A 73 19.16 -10.70 -21.35
CA THR A 73 20.41 -11.44 -21.16
C THR A 73 21.43 -11.06 -22.24
N GLY A 74 22.48 -10.32 -21.86
CA GLY A 74 23.55 -9.92 -22.79
C GLY A 74 24.52 -8.86 -22.28
N VAL A 75 24.18 -8.13 -21.22
CA VAL A 75 25.12 -7.21 -20.54
C VAL A 75 25.98 -8.01 -19.55
N ALA A 76 27.30 -7.90 -19.64
CA ALA A 76 28.22 -8.56 -18.72
C ALA A 76 28.04 -8.04 -17.28
N GLU A 77 28.19 -8.91 -16.28
CA GLU A 77 27.85 -8.58 -14.89
C GLU A 77 28.68 -7.41 -14.33
N GLY A 78 29.97 -7.36 -14.62
CA GLY A 78 30.81 -6.20 -14.29
C GLY A 78 30.34 -4.87 -14.93
N ASP A 79 29.75 -4.91 -16.14
CA ASP A 79 29.15 -3.71 -16.76
C ASP A 79 27.82 -3.33 -16.09
N GLN A 80 27.02 -4.32 -15.65
CA GLN A 80 25.80 -4.07 -14.87
C GLN A 80 26.15 -3.42 -13.52
N ILE A 81 27.14 -3.97 -12.80
CA ILE A 81 27.62 -3.46 -11.52
C ILE A 81 28.22 -2.06 -11.68
N ASN A 82 29.05 -1.85 -12.71
CA ASN A 82 29.61 -0.54 -13.02
C ASN A 82 28.50 0.48 -13.36
N TRP A 83 27.44 0.07 -14.08
CA TRP A 83 26.26 0.90 -14.33
C TRP A 83 25.52 1.26 -13.04
N VAL A 84 25.29 0.30 -12.13
CA VAL A 84 24.68 0.57 -10.80
C VAL A 84 25.53 1.56 -10.01
N CYS A 85 26.86 1.43 -10.05
CA CYS A 85 27.79 2.32 -9.37
C CYS A 85 27.67 3.80 -9.82
N GLN A 86 27.15 4.08 -11.03
CA GLN A 86 26.91 5.46 -11.48
C GLN A 86 25.70 6.13 -10.81
N TYR A 87 24.87 5.36 -10.08
CA TYR A 87 23.73 5.87 -9.30
C TYR A 87 24.01 5.94 -7.80
N LEU A 88 25.18 5.50 -7.33
CA LEU A 88 25.59 5.63 -5.93
C LEU A 88 26.18 7.03 -5.69
N GLU A 89 25.74 7.70 -4.61
CA GLU A 89 26.17 9.04 -4.20
C GLU A 89 26.29 9.12 -2.67
N GLY A 90 26.96 10.15 -2.15
CA GLY A 90 27.21 10.32 -0.72
C GLY A 90 27.86 9.09 -0.08
N ALA A 91 27.34 8.65 1.07
CA ALA A 91 27.86 7.51 1.82
C ALA A 91 27.87 6.19 1.02
N ALA A 92 27.01 6.04 0.00
CA ALA A 92 27.03 4.86 -0.87
C ALA A 92 28.17 4.90 -1.91
N LEU A 93 28.58 6.10 -2.34
CA LEU A 93 29.76 6.28 -3.20
C LEU A 93 31.06 6.14 -2.38
N GLU A 94 31.11 6.76 -1.20
CA GLU A 94 32.24 6.64 -0.26
C GLU A 94 32.55 5.18 0.11
N TRP A 95 31.51 4.35 0.29
CA TRP A 95 31.65 2.92 0.52
C TRP A 95 32.26 2.17 -0.68
N ILE A 96 31.77 2.41 -1.91
CA ILE A 96 32.19 1.61 -3.08
C ILE A 96 33.53 2.07 -3.67
N GLN A 97 33.92 3.33 -3.45
CA GLN A 97 35.11 3.95 -4.00
C GLN A 97 36.42 3.16 -3.76
N PRO A 98 36.81 2.78 -2.52
CA PRO A 98 38.07 2.07 -2.29
C PRO A 98 38.15 0.74 -3.04
N TYR A 99 37.03 0.03 -3.19
CA TYR A 99 36.95 -1.21 -3.97
C TYR A 99 37.07 -0.96 -5.48
N ARG A 100 36.47 0.13 -6.00
CA ARG A 100 36.66 0.54 -7.40
C ARG A 100 38.10 0.99 -7.67
N GLU A 101 38.77 1.66 -6.74
CA GLU A 101 40.20 2.01 -6.86
C GLU A 101 41.08 0.75 -6.87
N GLN A 102 40.81 -0.21 -5.98
CA GLN A 102 41.48 -1.51 -5.95
C GLN A 102 41.34 -2.26 -7.28
N PHE A 103 40.11 -2.36 -7.81
CA PHE A 103 39.81 -3.08 -9.04
C PHE A 103 40.33 -2.35 -10.30
N PHE A 104 39.95 -1.09 -10.50
CA PHE A 104 40.24 -0.36 -11.74
C PHE A 104 41.66 0.22 -11.80
N ILE A 105 42.26 0.64 -10.67
CA ILE A 105 43.58 1.27 -10.65
C ILE A 105 44.66 0.23 -10.31
N LYS A 106 44.53 -0.50 -9.20
CA LYS A 106 45.56 -1.47 -8.76
C LYS A 106 45.54 -2.79 -9.52
N LYS A 107 44.43 -3.11 -10.20
CA LYS A 107 44.19 -4.39 -10.89
C LYS A 107 44.17 -5.60 -9.95
N GLU A 108 43.80 -5.37 -8.69
CA GLU A 108 43.57 -6.42 -7.72
C GLU A 108 42.13 -6.94 -7.85
N PRO A 109 41.88 -8.26 -7.82
CA PRO A 109 40.55 -8.83 -8.01
C PRO A 109 39.63 -8.52 -6.82
N VAL A 110 38.41 -8.08 -7.11
CA VAL A 110 37.37 -7.80 -6.12
C VAL A 110 36.12 -8.60 -6.51
N PRO A 111 35.89 -9.81 -5.97
CA PRO A 111 34.90 -10.73 -6.51
C PRO A 111 33.47 -10.19 -6.59
N PHE A 112 33.06 -9.34 -5.63
CA PHE A 112 31.73 -8.72 -5.64
C PHE A 112 31.57 -7.56 -6.63
N LEU A 113 32.62 -7.17 -7.37
CA LEU A 113 32.54 -6.24 -8.50
C LEU A 113 32.44 -6.96 -9.86
N GLU A 114 32.54 -8.30 -9.87
CA GLU A 114 32.47 -9.13 -11.09
C GLU A 114 31.20 -10.00 -11.13
N ASP A 115 30.64 -10.37 -9.96
CA ASP A 115 29.41 -11.17 -9.80
C ASP A 115 28.27 -10.32 -9.18
N THR A 116 27.11 -10.31 -9.83
CA THR A 116 25.96 -9.45 -9.48
C THR A 116 25.26 -9.91 -8.20
N GLN A 117 25.24 -11.21 -7.92
CA GLN A 117 24.66 -11.78 -6.71
C GLN A 117 25.53 -11.44 -5.49
N ALA A 118 26.86 -11.54 -5.64
CA ALA A 118 27.84 -11.11 -4.65
C ALA A 118 27.77 -9.60 -4.42
N PHE A 119 27.64 -8.79 -5.48
CA PHE A 119 27.45 -7.34 -5.36
C PHE A 119 26.24 -7.00 -4.47
N TRP A 120 25.07 -7.57 -4.77
CA TRP A 120 23.86 -7.30 -3.98
C TRP A 120 23.93 -7.88 -2.57
N ALA A 121 24.64 -8.99 -2.36
CA ALA A 121 24.90 -9.52 -1.02
C ALA A 121 25.76 -8.56 -0.18
N GLU A 122 26.85 -8.00 -0.74
CA GLU A 122 27.70 -7.04 -0.02
C GLU A 122 26.99 -5.71 0.22
N PHE A 123 26.33 -5.16 -0.81
CA PHE A 123 25.48 -3.97 -0.69
C PHE A 123 24.41 -4.14 0.40
N SER A 124 23.80 -5.32 0.50
CA SER A 124 22.78 -5.60 1.52
C SER A 124 23.35 -5.60 2.94
N LYS A 125 24.55 -6.13 3.18
CA LYS A 125 25.19 -6.07 4.51
C LYS A 125 25.38 -4.63 5.01
N HIS A 126 25.74 -3.72 4.10
CA HIS A 126 25.99 -2.31 4.44
C HIS A 126 24.69 -1.49 4.55
N PHE A 127 23.81 -1.59 3.55
CA PHE A 127 22.67 -0.66 3.39
C PHE A 127 21.29 -1.25 3.66
N VAL A 128 21.08 -2.56 3.58
CA VAL A 128 19.77 -3.13 3.92
C VAL A 128 19.63 -3.24 5.44
N ASP A 129 18.47 -2.85 5.94
CA ASP A 129 18.09 -3.01 7.35
C ASP A 129 17.75 -4.48 7.64
N ASN A 130 18.75 -5.28 8.04
CA ASN A 130 18.56 -6.69 8.38
C ASN A 130 17.50 -6.90 9.49
N ASN A 131 17.34 -5.93 10.38
CA ASN A 131 16.32 -5.93 11.43
C ASN A 131 14.90 -5.64 10.88
N ARG A 132 14.70 -5.50 9.56
CA ARG A 132 13.38 -5.32 8.92
C ARG A 132 12.41 -6.43 9.32
N ASN A 133 12.85 -7.69 9.33
CA ASN A 133 12.01 -8.82 9.74
C ASN A 133 11.66 -8.76 11.23
N GLU A 134 12.61 -8.42 12.10
CA GLU A 134 12.36 -8.20 13.53
C GLU A 134 11.39 -7.05 13.78
N LYS A 135 11.53 -5.93 13.04
CA LYS A 135 10.60 -4.79 13.09
C LYS A 135 9.19 -5.20 12.67
N TYR A 136 9.04 -6.08 11.68
CA TYR A 136 7.73 -6.67 11.35
C TYR A 136 7.23 -7.63 12.42
N CYS A 137 8.06 -8.49 13.01
CA CYS A 137 7.69 -9.35 14.14
C CYS A 137 7.21 -8.54 15.36
N LEU A 138 7.91 -7.45 15.70
CA LEU A 138 7.53 -6.55 16.79
C LEU A 138 6.20 -5.83 16.50
N LYS A 139 6.00 -5.34 15.27
CA LYS A 139 4.73 -4.75 14.85
C LYS A 139 3.60 -5.79 14.90
N TRP A 140 3.80 -6.97 14.30
CA TRP A 140 2.88 -8.11 14.30
C TRP A 140 2.45 -8.54 15.70
N ASN A 141 3.40 -8.64 16.64
CA ASN A 141 3.10 -9.04 18.01
C ASN A 141 2.17 -8.04 18.71
N ASN A 142 2.36 -6.74 18.45
CA ASN A 142 1.55 -5.65 19.01
C ASN A 142 0.30 -5.29 18.18
N LEU A 143 0.10 -5.88 17.00
CA LEU A 143 -0.93 -5.49 16.04
C LEU A 143 -2.34 -5.88 16.53
N LYS A 144 -3.13 -4.85 16.90
CA LYS A 144 -4.53 -4.94 17.32
C LYS A 144 -5.36 -3.87 16.62
N GLN A 145 -6.66 -4.10 16.45
CA GLN A 145 -7.58 -3.17 15.81
C GLN A 145 -7.82 -1.95 16.72
N THR A 146 -7.05 -0.88 16.50
CA THR A 146 -7.27 0.42 17.15
C THR A 146 -8.31 1.27 16.42
N LYS A 147 -8.26 1.29 15.09
CA LYS A 147 -9.10 2.11 14.20
C LYS A 147 -10.24 1.30 13.54
N SER A 148 -10.50 1.50 12.24
CA SER A 148 -11.44 0.71 11.42
C SER A 148 -10.93 -0.73 11.22
N VAL A 149 -11.82 -1.63 10.77
CA VAL A 149 -11.40 -2.97 10.33
C VAL A 149 -10.51 -2.89 9.09
N GLN A 150 -10.84 -2.03 8.12
CA GLN A 150 -10.10 -1.91 6.85
C GLN A 150 -8.62 -1.51 7.04
N GLU A 151 -8.32 -0.53 7.92
CA GLU A 151 -6.93 -0.17 8.23
C GLU A 151 -6.19 -1.33 8.93
N TYR A 152 -6.90 -2.07 9.80
CA TYR A 152 -6.34 -3.23 10.50
C TYR A 152 -6.00 -4.37 9.53
N ILE A 153 -6.90 -4.72 8.59
CA ILE A 153 -6.64 -5.72 7.53
C ILE A 153 -5.42 -5.30 6.69
N LYS A 154 -5.37 -4.04 6.24
CA LYS A 154 -4.28 -3.52 5.41
C LYS A 154 -2.91 -3.61 6.10
N ASP A 155 -2.82 -3.21 7.37
CA ASP A 155 -1.58 -3.33 8.16
C ASP A 155 -1.22 -4.82 8.41
N PHE A 156 -2.21 -5.67 8.64
CA PHE A 156 -2.03 -7.11 8.88
C PHE A 156 -1.48 -7.84 7.66
N GLN A 157 -2.08 -7.60 6.48
CA GLN A 157 -1.63 -8.13 5.20
C GLN A 157 -0.23 -7.63 4.83
N GLN A 158 0.08 -6.34 5.09
CA GLN A 158 1.42 -5.79 4.83
C GLN A 158 2.51 -6.54 5.61
N TYR A 159 2.22 -7.02 6.82
CA TYR A 159 3.20 -7.72 7.65
C TYR A 159 3.22 -9.22 7.36
N SER A 160 2.07 -9.85 7.07
CA SER A 160 2.00 -11.28 6.75
C SER A 160 2.80 -11.66 5.50
N VAL A 161 2.83 -10.79 4.48
CA VAL A 161 3.61 -11.00 3.25
C VAL A 161 5.11 -11.10 3.51
N VAL A 162 5.64 -10.41 4.52
CA VAL A 162 7.08 -10.46 4.87
C VAL A 162 7.40 -11.59 5.84
N LEU A 163 6.44 -11.99 6.68
CA LEU A 163 6.64 -12.99 7.73
C LEU A 163 6.28 -14.44 7.29
N ASN A 164 5.52 -14.59 6.20
CA ASN A 164 5.17 -15.87 5.55
C ASN A 164 4.62 -16.94 6.51
N TYR A 165 3.81 -16.54 7.48
CA TYR A 165 3.17 -17.47 8.43
C TYR A 165 2.01 -18.26 7.80
N SER A 166 1.74 -19.45 8.33
CA SER A 166 0.62 -20.28 7.89
C SER A 166 -0.74 -19.62 8.15
N ASP A 167 -1.73 -19.92 7.29
CA ASP A 167 -3.10 -19.39 7.39
C ASP A 167 -3.70 -19.50 8.80
N SER A 168 -3.48 -20.63 9.48
CA SER A 168 -3.87 -20.85 10.87
C SER A 168 -3.31 -19.82 11.86
N ILE A 169 -2.05 -19.40 11.71
CA ILE A 169 -1.41 -18.37 12.54
C ILE A 169 -1.97 -16.99 12.18
N LEU A 170 -2.11 -16.69 10.89
CA LEU A 170 -2.69 -15.43 10.40
C LEU A 170 -4.09 -15.23 10.96
N ARG A 171 -4.97 -16.21 10.74
CA ARG A 171 -6.37 -16.22 11.16
C ARG A 171 -6.55 -16.09 12.67
N ASN A 172 -5.83 -16.90 13.45
CA ASN A 172 -5.92 -16.86 14.91
C ASN A 172 -5.44 -15.51 15.45
N LYS A 173 -4.28 -15.00 14.97
CA LYS A 173 -3.73 -13.72 15.42
C LYS A 173 -4.60 -12.52 15.00
N PHE A 174 -5.23 -12.58 13.83
CA PHE A 174 -6.19 -11.55 13.37
C PHE A 174 -7.43 -11.54 14.27
N TYR A 175 -8.05 -12.71 14.48
CA TYR A 175 -9.22 -12.83 15.36
C TYR A 175 -8.90 -12.35 16.78
N ASP A 176 -7.71 -12.67 17.32
CA ASP A 176 -7.26 -12.19 18.63
C ASP A 176 -7.15 -10.66 18.70
N GLY A 177 -6.68 -10.01 17.63
CA GLY A 177 -6.50 -8.56 17.60
C GLY A 177 -7.75 -7.72 17.26
N LEU A 178 -8.84 -8.31 16.77
CA LEU A 178 -10.11 -7.60 16.50
C LEU A 178 -10.72 -6.96 17.75
N LYS A 179 -11.50 -5.88 17.56
CA LYS A 179 -12.35 -5.26 18.60
C LYS A 179 -13.43 -6.23 19.06
N LYS A 180 -13.75 -6.19 20.36
CA LYS A 180 -14.78 -7.06 20.98
C LYS A 180 -16.12 -7.01 20.23
N GLU A 181 -16.57 -5.82 19.85
CA GLU A 181 -17.79 -5.58 19.07
C GLU A 181 -17.86 -6.41 17.78
N ILE A 182 -16.75 -6.51 17.03
CA ILE A 182 -16.67 -7.34 15.81
C ILE A 182 -16.72 -8.84 16.16
N LYS A 183 -16.05 -9.27 17.23
CA LYS A 183 -16.07 -10.68 17.69
C LYS A 183 -17.45 -11.11 18.20
N ASP A 184 -18.11 -10.24 18.96
CA ASP A 184 -19.47 -10.45 19.48
C ASP A 184 -20.46 -10.62 18.31
N MET A 185 -20.30 -9.83 17.25
CA MET A 185 -21.10 -9.94 16.01
C MET A 185 -20.75 -11.18 15.17
N MET A 186 -19.48 -11.60 15.10
CA MET A 186 -19.10 -12.88 14.47
C MET A 186 -19.77 -14.06 15.19
N LEU A 187 -19.75 -14.06 16.52
CA LEU A 187 -20.41 -15.10 17.32
C LEU A 187 -21.94 -15.05 17.17
N SER A 188 -22.53 -13.85 17.15
CA SER A 188 -23.98 -13.64 16.97
C SER A 188 -24.47 -14.05 15.58
N THR A 189 -23.62 -13.96 14.56
CA THR A 189 -23.89 -14.47 13.21
C THR A 189 -23.50 -15.95 13.02
N MET A 190 -23.16 -16.66 14.12
CA MET A 190 -22.72 -18.06 14.15
C MET A 190 -21.53 -18.38 13.23
N PHE A 191 -20.68 -17.38 12.95
CA PHE A 191 -19.51 -17.55 12.10
C PHE A 191 -18.39 -18.31 12.82
N ASN A 192 -18.17 -19.57 12.41
CA ASN A 192 -17.08 -20.40 12.94
C ASN A 192 -15.73 -20.01 12.30
N TRP A 193 -15.12 -18.95 12.85
CA TRP A 193 -13.80 -18.45 12.46
C TRP A 193 -12.66 -19.46 12.63
N GLN A 194 -12.82 -20.53 13.42
CA GLN A 194 -11.75 -21.52 13.64
C GLN A 194 -11.59 -22.50 12.46
N ASN A 195 -12.68 -22.74 11.72
CA ASN A 195 -12.71 -23.61 10.54
C ASN A 195 -12.61 -22.81 9.22
N ALA A 196 -12.59 -21.48 9.29
CA ALA A 196 -12.41 -20.58 8.15
C ALA A 196 -10.93 -20.48 7.71
N THR A 197 -10.68 -19.89 6.55
CA THR A 197 -9.35 -19.35 6.19
C THR A 197 -9.14 -17.96 6.81
N ALA A 198 -7.90 -17.47 6.86
CA ALA A 198 -7.61 -16.10 7.30
C ALA A 198 -8.38 -15.06 6.47
N GLN A 199 -8.42 -15.22 5.14
CA GLN A 199 -9.14 -14.32 4.25
C GLN A 199 -10.65 -14.26 4.59
N GLN A 200 -11.30 -15.40 4.80
CA GLN A 200 -12.72 -15.45 5.18
C GLN A 200 -13.00 -14.72 6.51
N VAL A 201 -12.05 -14.69 7.46
CA VAL A 201 -12.18 -13.91 8.70
C VAL A 201 -11.95 -12.41 8.45
N TYR A 202 -11.09 -12.02 7.51
CA TYR A 202 -10.95 -10.63 7.07
C TYR A 202 -12.27 -10.15 6.43
N ASP A 203 -12.79 -10.90 5.44
CA ASP A 203 -14.01 -10.59 4.70
C ASP A 203 -15.21 -10.42 5.65
N LYS A 204 -15.37 -11.37 6.60
CA LYS A 204 -16.44 -11.32 7.60
C LYS A 204 -16.30 -10.14 8.56
N ALA A 205 -15.08 -9.75 8.92
CA ALA A 205 -14.85 -8.58 9.76
C ALA A 205 -15.24 -7.28 9.03
N GLU A 206 -14.95 -7.17 7.73
CA GLU A 206 -15.32 -6.01 6.92
C GLU A 206 -16.84 -5.94 6.67
N GLU A 207 -17.49 -7.07 6.39
CA GLU A 207 -18.96 -7.19 6.31
C GLU A 207 -19.64 -6.65 7.58
N ILE A 208 -19.20 -7.11 8.75
CA ILE A 208 -19.73 -6.69 10.07
C ILE A 208 -19.46 -5.20 10.32
N ASN A 209 -18.26 -4.70 9.99
CA ASN A 209 -17.92 -3.28 10.12
C ASN A 209 -18.86 -2.42 9.26
N ASN A 210 -19.14 -2.83 8.03
CA ASN A 210 -19.99 -2.08 7.11
C ASN A 210 -21.46 -2.08 7.55
N HIS A 211 -21.98 -3.21 8.08
CA HIS A 211 -23.31 -3.24 8.71
C HIS A 211 -23.39 -2.34 9.95
N LEU A 212 -22.33 -2.29 10.77
CA LEU A 212 -22.27 -1.47 11.98
C LEU A 212 -22.28 0.04 11.66
N GLU A 213 -21.48 0.48 10.70
CA GLU A 213 -21.46 1.90 10.28
C GLU A 213 -22.75 2.31 9.54
N ALA A 214 -23.35 1.41 8.75
CA ALA A 214 -24.67 1.63 8.15
C ALA A 214 -25.77 1.77 9.23
N TYR A 215 -25.75 0.95 10.28
CA TYR A 215 -26.67 1.07 11.41
C TYR A 215 -26.50 2.41 12.14
N LYS A 216 -25.25 2.77 12.51
CA LYS A 216 -24.93 4.07 13.14
C LYS A 216 -25.41 5.26 12.30
N SER A 217 -25.28 5.18 10.99
CA SER A 217 -25.74 6.21 10.04
C SER A 217 -27.27 6.28 9.90
N THR A 218 -27.98 5.20 10.24
CA THR A 218 -29.44 5.10 10.15
C THR A 218 -30.13 5.49 11.45
N THR A 219 -29.51 5.23 12.60
CA THR A 219 -29.96 5.79 13.89
C THR A 219 -29.68 7.29 13.93
N PRO A 220 -30.69 8.16 14.05
CA PRO A 220 -30.44 9.55 14.39
C PRO A 220 -29.74 9.57 15.75
N ALA A 221 -28.61 10.28 15.85
CA ALA A 221 -28.01 10.56 17.15
C ALA A 221 -29.07 11.25 18.00
N HIS A 222 -29.53 10.58 19.07
CA HIS A 222 -30.58 11.11 19.95
C HIS A 222 -29.96 12.16 20.86
N SER A 223 -29.58 13.29 20.25
CA SER A 223 -29.14 14.49 20.92
C SER A 223 -30.23 14.93 21.88
N THR A 224 -30.06 14.62 23.17
CA THR A 224 -30.88 15.18 24.24
C THR A 224 -30.47 16.65 24.40
N SER A 225 -30.84 17.47 23.41
CA SER A 225 -30.76 18.91 23.47
C SER A 225 -31.75 19.38 24.53
N HIS A 226 -31.28 19.44 25.77
CA HIS A 226 -31.99 20.10 26.86
C HIS A 226 -32.10 21.59 26.50
N SER A 227 -33.19 21.95 25.85
CA SER A 227 -33.55 23.32 25.51
C SER A 227 -33.62 24.15 26.79
N SER A 228 -32.55 24.88 27.09
CA SER A 228 -32.45 25.74 28.26
C SER A 228 -33.42 26.91 28.09
N SER A 229 -34.64 26.75 28.60
CA SER A 229 -35.70 27.76 28.54
C SER A 229 -35.24 29.04 29.27
N THR A 230 -35.17 30.14 28.53
CA THR A 230 -34.73 31.45 29.05
C THR A 230 -35.65 31.95 30.17
N SER A 231 -35.11 32.09 31.38
CA SER A 231 -35.76 32.79 32.48
C SER A 231 -34.79 33.80 33.10
N SER A 232 -34.99 35.08 32.81
CA SER A 232 -34.08 36.17 33.16
C SER A 232 -34.47 36.86 34.48
N SER A 233 -33.64 36.71 35.52
CA SER A 233 -33.73 37.52 36.74
C SER A 233 -32.35 37.94 37.27
N THR A 234 -32.21 39.24 37.45
CA THR A 234 -31.11 40.00 38.05
C THR A 234 -30.57 39.49 39.40
N ALA A 235 -29.23 39.44 39.55
CA ALA A 235 -28.51 39.88 40.76
C ALA A 235 -26.98 40.02 40.49
N ARG A 236 -26.29 40.83 41.31
CA ARG A 236 -24.81 40.97 41.33
C ARG A 236 -24.26 40.40 42.65
N ALA A 237 -23.17 39.62 42.62
CA ALA A 237 -22.07 39.70 43.61
C ALA A 237 -20.88 38.77 43.28
N SER A 238 -19.74 39.38 42.98
CA SER A 238 -18.39 39.14 43.51
C SER A 238 -17.92 37.76 44.08
N LEU A 239 -16.69 37.41 43.64
CA LEU A 239 -15.56 36.82 44.40
C LEU A 239 -15.39 35.29 44.56
N SER A 240 -14.10 34.95 44.74
CA SER A 240 -13.52 33.73 45.35
C SER A 240 -13.41 32.45 44.53
N ASN A 241 -12.26 32.35 43.85
CA ASN A 241 -11.57 31.11 43.48
C ASN A 241 -11.44 30.10 44.64
N SER A 242 -11.71 28.82 44.39
CA SER A 242 -11.23 27.69 45.21
C SER A 242 -11.22 26.39 44.41
N ASN A 243 -10.15 25.61 44.58
CA ASN A 243 -9.87 24.38 43.85
C ASN A 243 -10.12 23.17 44.76
N SER A 244 -11.02 22.27 44.37
CA SER A 244 -11.31 21.02 45.08
C SER A 244 -11.54 19.87 44.10
N ASN A 245 -10.72 18.83 44.21
CA ASN A 245 -10.76 17.63 43.38
C ASN A 245 -11.31 16.44 44.20
N SER A 246 -12.34 15.75 43.72
CA SER A 246 -12.84 14.52 44.37
C SER A 246 -13.58 13.59 43.41
N ASN A 247 -13.02 12.40 43.21
CA ASN A 247 -13.71 11.27 42.58
C ASN A 247 -14.79 10.71 43.52
N SER A 248 -15.98 10.42 42.98
CA SER A 248 -16.78 9.29 43.48
C SER A 248 -17.71 8.75 42.37
N SER A 249 -17.86 7.43 42.32
CA SER A 249 -18.66 6.72 41.31
C SER A 249 -20.05 6.38 41.85
N LEU A 250 -21.11 6.81 41.17
CA LEU A 250 -22.47 6.34 41.43
C LEU A 250 -23.20 6.03 40.12
N THR A 251 -23.95 4.92 40.11
CA THR A 251 -24.78 4.50 38.99
C THR A 251 -26.08 5.33 38.93
N PRO A 252 -26.60 5.67 37.73
CA PRO A 252 -27.87 6.40 37.63
C PRO A 252 -29.05 5.49 38.01
N ARG A 253 -29.48 5.54 39.27
CA ARG A 253 -30.73 4.89 39.71
C ARG A 253 -31.90 5.79 39.34
N THR A 254 -32.37 5.67 38.09
CA THR A 254 -33.42 6.52 37.50
C THR A 254 -34.70 6.54 38.36
N ARG A 255 -34.87 7.62 39.13
CA ARG A 255 -36.02 7.80 40.03
C ARG A 255 -37.20 8.39 39.25
N LEU A 256 -38.02 7.50 38.69
CA LEU A 256 -39.27 7.86 38.05
C LEU A 256 -40.13 8.75 38.97
N SER A 257 -40.75 9.76 38.39
CA SER A 257 -41.53 10.81 39.05
C SER A 257 -42.94 10.90 38.44
N ILE A 258 -43.89 11.45 39.20
CA ILE A 258 -45.25 11.70 38.71
C ILE A 258 -45.17 12.73 37.57
N GLY A 259 -45.78 12.42 36.44
CA GLY A 259 -45.69 13.18 35.19
C GLY A 259 -44.66 12.65 34.18
N ASP A 260 -43.75 11.74 34.56
CA ASP A 260 -42.78 11.18 33.61
C ASP A 260 -43.48 10.37 32.50
N PRO A 261 -43.01 10.46 31.24
CA PRO A 261 -43.59 9.72 30.13
C PRO A 261 -43.21 8.23 30.19
N VAL A 262 -44.23 7.36 30.18
CA VAL A 262 -44.07 5.90 30.20
C VAL A 262 -44.66 5.28 28.93
N TYR A 263 -44.12 4.16 28.47
CA TYR A 263 -44.70 3.37 27.39
C TYR A 263 -45.34 2.10 27.96
N MET A 264 -46.62 1.91 27.68
CA MET A 264 -47.41 0.75 28.10
C MET A 264 -47.82 -0.04 26.86
N ILE A 265 -47.92 -1.37 26.97
CA ILE A 265 -48.46 -2.20 25.90
C ILE A 265 -49.98 -2.20 26.02
N ASP A 266 -50.67 -1.74 24.98
CA ASP A 266 -52.12 -1.78 24.89
C ASP A 266 -52.58 -3.26 24.76
N PRO A 267 -53.38 -3.79 25.70
CA PRO A 267 -53.68 -5.23 25.74
C PRO A 267 -54.55 -5.69 24.57
N THR A 268 -55.36 -4.79 24.03
CA THR A 268 -56.25 -5.00 22.87
C THR A 268 -55.51 -5.01 21.54
N THR A 269 -54.60 -4.05 21.34
CA THR A 269 -53.92 -3.86 20.03
C THR A 269 -52.50 -4.43 19.99
N ARG A 270 -51.96 -4.88 21.13
CA ARG A 270 -50.57 -5.37 21.33
C ARG A 270 -49.47 -4.36 20.94
N ARG A 271 -49.81 -3.08 20.73
CA ARG A 271 -48.87 -2.01 20.35
C ARG A 271 -48.46 -1.18 21.57
N ALA A 272 -47.27 -0.58 21.50
CA ALA A 272 -46.82 0.37 22.50
C ALA A 272 -47.60 1.68 22.39
N LYS A 273 -48.12 2.16 23.52
CA LYS A 273 -48.87 3.41 23.68
C LYS A 273 -48.17 4.27 24.73
N LYS A 274 -47.98 5.56 24.44
CA LYS A 274 -47.40 6.52 25.38
C LYS A 274 -48.45 6.97 26.39
N GLY A 275 -48.09 6.97 27.67
CA GLY A 275 -48.85 7.54 28.79
C GLY A 275 -47.93 8.34 29.71
N VAL A 276 -48.43 8.70 30.89
CA VAL A 276 -47.69 9.38 31.95
C VAL A 276 -47.89 8.69 33.29
N ILE A 277 -46.94 8.83 34.21
CA ILE A 277 -47.07 8.29 35.56
C ILE A 277 -48.01 9.20 36.38
N GLU A 278 -49.26 8.80 36.58
CA GLU A 278 -50.26 9.57 37.33
C GLU A 278 -50.13 9.43 38.86
N SER A 279 -49.59 8.30 39.34
CA SER A 279 -49.29 8.09 40.76
C SER A 279 -48.13 7.12 40.96
N ILE A 280 -47.46 7.20 42.12
CA ILE A 280 -46.40 6.29 42.53
C ILE A 280 -46.73 5.77 43.93
N GLY A 281 -47.06 4.48 44.02
CA GLY A 281 -47.24 3.81 45.31
C GLY A 281 -45.93 3.70 46.07
N ARG A 282 -45.93 4.00 47.37
CA ARG A 282 -44.83 3.59 48.25
C ARG A 282 -44.95 2.10 48.49
N GLY A 283 -44.02 1.30 47.96
CA GLY A 283 -43.80 -0.05 48.46
C GLY A 283 -43.41 -0.01 49.95
N PRO A 284 -43.67 -1.09 50.71
CA PRO A 284 -43.24 -1.17 52.11
C PRO A 284 -41.72 -1.01 52.22
N GLN A 285 -41.27 -0.36 53.28
CA GLN A 285 -39.85 -0.32 53.65
C GLN A 285 -39.60 -1.42 54.68
N GLY A 286 -38.81 -2.42 54.29
CA GLY A 286 -38.57 -3.68 54.99
C GLY A 286 -38.14 -4.73 53.99
#